data_AF-A0A8B9N3Y0-F1
#
_entry.id   AF-A0A8B9N3Y0-F1
#
_cell.length_a   1.000
_cell.length_b   1.000
_cell.length_c   1.000
_cell.angle_alpha   90.00
_cell.angle_beta   90.00
_cell.angle_gamma   90.00
#
_symmetry.space_group_name_H-M   'P 1'
#
loop_
_entity.id
_entity.type
_entity.pdbx_description
1 polymer ?
#
loop_
_entity_poly.entity_id
_entity_poly.type
_entity_poly.pdbx_seq_one_letter_code
_entity_poly.pdbx_strand_id
1 'polypeptide(L)'
;MADEEAEQESGSLGGDLLELRRLRERLVELETGLRESPEPAVQAATEYCKQLCQTLLEYAEKWKTSEDPLPLLEVYTVAIRSYVKARPYLTSECENVAFVLERLALSCIELLLCLPLDLPENKWEEFQAFVQVAHKNLMENGSRELHILTTLTQEKGVWKNPVLCGILSQEQLDPDKGKI
;
A
#
# COMPACT_ATOMS: atom_id res chain seq x y z
N MET A 1 -43.83 10.54 -3.18
CA MET A 1 -43.02 9.60 -3.97
C MET A 1 -41.78 9.34 -3.13
N ALA A 2 -41.74 8.19 -2.49
CA ALA A 2 -40.70 7.79 -1.55
C ALA A 2 -40.45 6.31 -1.85
N ASP A 3 -39.52 6.03 -2.78
CA ASP A 3 -38.89 4.71 -3.00
C ASP A 3 -37.91 4.74 -4.20
N GLU A 4 -37.05 5.76 -4.29
CA GLU A 4 -36.05 5.87 -5.39
C GLU A 4 -34.62 6.18 -4.91
N GLU A 5 -34.29 5.87 -3.65
CA GLU A 5 -32.93 6.12 -3.10
C GLU A 5 -32.18 4.83 -2.70
N ALA A 6 -32.63 3.63 -3.09
CA ALA A 6 -31.99 2.37 -2.70
C ALA A 6 -31.16 1.66 -3.80
N GLU A 7 -31.12 2.16 -5.03
CA GLU A 7 -30.47 1.43 -6.14
C GLU A 7 -29.10 1.96 -6.59
N GLN A 8 -28.65 3.13 -6.11
CA GLN A 8 -27.38 3.73 -6.58
C GLN A 8 -26.11 3.23 -5.88
N GLU A 9 -26.18 2.67 -4.67
CA GLU A 9 -24.98 2.16 -3.98
C GLU A 9 -24.50 0.80 -4.51
N SER A 10 -25.42 -0.03 -5.02
CA SER A 10 -25.10 -1.38 -5.50
C SER A 10 -24.28 -1.40 -6.81
N GLY A 11 -24.44 -0.37 -7.66
CA GLY A 11 -23.68 -0.21 -8.90
C GLY A 11 -22.23 0.23 -8.67
N SER A 12 -21.98 1.05 -7.64
CA SER A 12 -20.65 1.56 -7.29
C SER A 12 -19.74 0.47 -6.73
N LEU A 13 -20.26 -0.31 -5.75
CA LEU A 13 -19.55 -1.44 -5.14
C LEU A 13 -19.15 -2.52 -6.16
N GLY A 14 -20.00 -2.76 -7.16
CA GLY A 14 -19.70 -3.69 -8.26
C GLY A 14 -18.58 -3.18 -9.17
N GLY A 15 -18.53 -1.87 -9.42
CA GLY A 15 -17.47 -1.21 -10.19
C GLY A 15 -16.10 -1.33 -9.51
N ASP A 16 -16.03 -1.03 -8.21
CA ASP A 16 -14.78 -1.07 -7.45
C ASP A 16 -14.15 -2.47 -7.42
N LEU A 17 -14.95 -3.50 -7.24
CA LEU A 17 -14.50 -4.89 -7.25
C LEU A 17 -13.96 -5.32 -8.63
N LEU A 18 -14.56 -4.82 -9.72
CA LEU A 18 -14.08 -5.07 -11.07
C LEU A 18 -12.75 -4.36 -11.34
N GLU A 19 -12.62 -3.12 -10.92
CA GLU A 19 -11.38 -2.36 -11.07
C GLU A 19 -10.24 -2.97 -10.24
N LEU A 20 -10.50 -3.38 -9.00
CA LEU A 20 -9.50 -4.12 -8.18
C LEU A 20 -9.10 -5.45 -8.81
N ARG A 21 -10.01 -6.15 -9.50
CA ARG A 21 -9.67 -7.37 -10.23
C ARG A 21 -8.74 -7.07 -11.40
N ARG A 22 -9.06 -6.06 -12.20
CA ARG A 22 -8.23 -5.62 -13.34
C ARG A 22 -6.84 -5.17 -12.90
N LEU A 23 -6.74 -4.48 -11.75
CA LEU A 23 -5.46 -4.13 -11.14
C LEU A 23 -4.63 -5.39 -10.86
N ARG A 24 -5.22 -6.40 -10.22
CA ARG A 24 -4.51 -7.66 -9.91
C ARG A 24 -4.01 -8.36 -11.18
N GLU A 25 -4.84 -8.43 -12.21
CA GLU A 25 -4.48 -9.04 -13.50
C GLU A 25 -3.27 -8.32 -14.11
N ARG A 26 -3.34 -6.98 -14.20
CA ARG A 26 -2.25 -6.17 -14.76
C ARG A 26 -0.94 -6.32 -13.97
N LEU A 27 -1.02 -6.37 -12.63
CA LEU A 27 0.15 -6.58 -11.79
C LEU A 27 0.77 -7.98 -11.95
N VAL A 28 -0.04 -9.01 -12.24
CA VAL A 28 0.46 -10.36 -12.57
C VAL A 28 1.14 -10.36 -13.94
N GLU A 29 0.61 -9.62 -14.92
CA GLU A 29 1.26 -9.45 -16.22
C GLU A 29 2.62 -8.77 -16.09
N LEU A 30 2.73 -7.73 -15.24
CA LEU A 30 4.01 -7.07 -14.95
C LEU A 30 5.03 -8.04 -14.33
N GLU A 31 4.62 -8.84 -13.34
CA GLU A 31 5.48 -9.84 -12.70
C GLU A 31 5.96 -10.89 -13.72
N THR A 32 5.05 -11.37 -14.57
CA THR A 32 5.36 -12.35 -15.62
C THR A 32 6.33 -11.78 -16.64
N GLY A 33 6.07 -10.55 -17.11
CA GLY A 33 6.94 -9.85 -18.05
C GLY A 33 8.34 -9.56 -17.48
N LEU A 34 8.45 -9.28 -16.19
CA LEU A 34 9.74 -9.15 -15.50
C LEU A 34 10.50 -10.48 -15.50
N ARG A 35 9.82 -11.58 -15.15
CA ARG A 35 10.43 -12.91 -15.03
C ARG A 35 10.90 -13.46 -16.38
N GLU A 36 10.15 -13.19 -17.43
CA GLU A 36 10.41 -13.70 -18.79
C GLU A 36 11.22 -12.71 -19.64
N SER A 37 11.67 -11.60 -19.05
CA SER A 37 12.36 -10.54 -19.79
C SER A 37 13.70 -11.03 -20.37
N PRO A 38 13.96 -10.82 -21.67
CA PRO A 38 15.27 -11.06 -22.27
C PRO A 38 16.24 -9.89 -22.04
N GLU A 39 15.75 -8.77 -21.50
CA GLU A 39 16.51 -7.55 -21.29
C GLU A 39 17.50 -7.68 -20.12
N PRO A 40 18.54 -6.82 -20.05
CA PRO A 40 19.41 -6.77 -18.88
C PRO A 40 18.62 -6.50 -17.59
N ALA A 41 19.03 -7.13 -16.48
CA ALA A 41 18.29 -7.08 -15.22
C ALA A 41 17.96 -5.65 -14.74
N VAL A 42 18.89 -4.70 -14.89
CA VAL A 42 18.68 -3.29 -14.51
C VAL A 42 17.60 -2.62 -15.38
N GLN A 43 17.58 -2.92 -16.67
CA GLN A 43 16.59 -2.38 -17.61
C GLN A 43 15.22 -3.00 -17.38
N ALA A 44 15.14 -4.32 -17.20
CA ALA A 44 13.91 -5.01 -16.85
C ALA A 44 13.32 -4.51 -15.51
N ALA A 45 14.16 -4.33 -14.49
CA ALA A 45 13.74 -3.76 -13.21
C ALA A 45 13.25 -2.32 -13.33
N THR A 46 13.94 -1.49 -14.13
CA THR A 46 13.55 -0.10 -14.39
C THR A 46 12.18 -0.02 -15.06
N GLU A 47 11.96 -0.85 -16.09
CA GLU A 47 10.69 -0.86 -16.81
C GLU A 47 9.56 -1.42 -15.94
N TYR A 48 9.80 -2.48 -15.16
CA TYR A 48 8.84 -2.98 -14.16
C TYR A 48 8.43 -1.88 -13.17
N CYS A 49 9.41 -1.18 -12.58
CA CYS A 49 9.14 -0.13 -11.59
C CYS A 49 8.31 1.02 -12.19
N LYS A 50 8.65 1.43 -13.42
CA LYS A 50 7.91 2.46 -14.15
C LYS A 50 6.46 2.03 -14.45
N GLN A 51 6.26 0.83 -14.97
CA GLN A 51 4.92 0.31 -15.28
C GLN A 51 4.08 0.08 -14.03
N LEU A 52 4.71 -0.37 -12.93
CA LEU A 52 4.08 -0.46 -11.62
C LEU A 52 3.59 0.91 -11.17
N CYS A 53 4.45 1.94 -11.16
CA CYS A 53 4.05 3.30 -10.79
C CYS A 53 2.92 3.85 -11.66
N GLN A 54 2.99 3.67 -12.98
CA GLN A 54 1.94 4.12 -13.89
C GLN A 54 0.60 3.43 -13.61
N THR A 55 0.64 2.11 -13.40
CA THR A 55 -0.55 1.34 -13.05
C THR A 55 -1.13 1.84 -11.73
N LEU A 56 -0.32 2.00 -10.69
CA LEU A 56 -0.82 2.48 -9.40
C LEU A 56 -1.40 3.89 -9.47
N LEU A 57 -0.82 4.78 -10.27
CA LEU A 57 -1.37 6.13 -10.46
C LEU A 57 -2.75 6.07 -11.13
N GLU A 58 -2.88 5.31 -12.23
CA GLU A 58 -4.14 5.14 -12.97
C GLU A 58 -5.26 4.59 -12.07
N TYR A 59 -4.94 3.63 -11.20
CA TYR A 59 -5.92 3.03 -10.31
C TYR A 59 -6.19 3.93 -9.10
N ALA A 60 -5.16 4.44 -8.41
CA ALA A 60 -5.35 5.30 -7.23
C ALA A 60 -6.17 6.56 -7.53
N GLU A 61 -6.04 7.13 -8.72
CA GLU A 61 -6.82 8.30 -9.15
C GLU A 61 -8.34 8.07 -9.13
N LYS A 62 -8.79 6.83 -9.37
CA LYS A 62 -10.22 6.47 -9.38
C LYS A 62 -10.87 6.61 -8.00
N TRP A 63 -10.09 6.46 -6.93
CA TRP A 63 -10.57 6.55 -5.54
C TRP A 63 -10.08 7.79 -4.80
N LYS A 64 -9.32 8.68 -5.46
CA LYS A 64 -8.79 9.89 -4.84
C LYS A 64 -9.89 10.87 -4.39
N THR A 65 -11.06 10.83 -5.03
CA THR A 65 -12.23 11.65 -4.69
C THR A 65 -13.31 10.84 -3.95
N SER A 66 -13.05 9.58 -3.63
CA SER A 66 -13.98 8.73 -2.89
C SER A 66 -14.03 9.16 -1.42
N GLU A 67 -15.23 9.16 -0.83
CA GLU A 67 -15.40 9.34 0.62
C GLU A 67 -14.95 8.09 1.40
N ASP A 68 -14.96 6.91 0.75
CA ASP A 68 -14.45 5.67 1.33
C ASP A 68 -12.96 5.49 0.96
N PRO A 69 -12.04 5.48 1.95
CA PRO A 69 -10.61 5.25 1.74
C PRO A 69 -10.23 3.77 1.60
N LEU A 70 -11.14 2.83 1.91
CA LEU A 70 -10.84 1.39 1.89
C LEU A 70 -10.44 0.84 0.52
N PRO A 71 -11.08 1.23 -0.60
CA PRO A 71 -10.66 0.77 -1.92
C PRO A 71 -9.22 1.17 -2.25
N LEU A 72 -8.82 2.41 -1.91
CA LEU A 72 -7.46 2.89 -2.11
C LEU A 72 -6.45 2.14 -1.22
N LEU A 73 -6.83 1.82 0.02
CA LEU A 73 -6.00 0.98 0.89
C LEU A 73 -5.81 -0.43 0.29
N GLU A 74 -6.86 -1.01 -0.31
CA GLU A 74 -6.75 -2.30 -0.98
C GLU A 74 -5.88 -2.21 -2.24
N VAL A 75 -5.93 -1.11 -3.02
CA VAL A 75 -5.02 -0.87 -4.14
C VAL A 75 -3.56 -0.96 -3.69
N TYR A 76 -3.19 -0.24 -2.62
CA TYR A 76 -1.82 -0.27 -2.13
C TYR A 76 -1.45 -1.63 -1.52
N THR A 77 -2.38 -2.29 -0.83
CA THR A 77 -2.19 -3.64 -0.29
C THR A 77 -1.88 -4.64 -1.41
N VAL A 78 -2.64 -4.60 -2.50
CA VAL A 78 -2.41 -5.46 -3.67
C VAL A 78 -1.09 -5.13 -4.35
N ALA A 79 -0.73 -3.85 -4.45
CA ALA A 79 0.53 -3.39 -5.00
C ALA A 79 1.73 -3.93 -4.23
N ILE A 80 1.72 -3.80 -2.89
CA ILE A 80 2.77 -4.34 -2.02
C ILE A 80 2.84 -5.87 -2.16
N ARG A 81 1.70 -6.57 -2.18
CA ARG A 81 1.68 -8.04 -2.40
C ARG A 81 2.33 -8.44 -3.73
N SER A 82 2.03 -7.72 -4.80
CA SER A 82 2.64 -7.97 -6.12
C SER A 82 4.13 -7.69 -6.09
N TYR A 83 4.54 -6.56 -5.50
CA TYR A 83 5.96 -6.21 -5.39
C TYR A 83 6.75 -7.26 -4.58
N VAL A 84 6.20 -7.76 -3.47
CA VAL A 84 6.81 -8.84 -2.67
C VAL A 84 7.08 -10.08 -3.52
N LYS A 85 6.14 -10.45 -4.41
CA LYS A 85 6.32 -11.59 -5.32
C LYS A 85 7.33 -11.33 -6.43
N ALA A 86 7.39 -10.10 -6.94
CA ALA A 86 8.34 -9.68 -7.97
C ALA A 86 9.76 -9.50 -7.42
N ARG A 87 9.92 -9.20 -6.13
CA ARG A 87 11.20 -8.84 -5.50
C ARG A 87 12.37 -9.79 -5.79
N PRO A 88 12.21 -11.14 -5.79
CA PRO A 88 13.29 -12.07 -6.09
C PRO A 88 13.86 -11.94 -7.51
N TYR A 89 13.10 -11.35 -8.45
CA TYR A 89 13.51 -11.14 -9.83
C TYR A 89 14.07 -9.72 -10.09
N LEU A 90 13.97 -8.82 -9.11
CA LEU A 90 14.45 -7.45 -9.21
C LEU A 90 15.91 -7.35 -8.75
N THR A 91 16.77 -6.80 -9.60
CA THR A 91 18.16 -6.51 -9.23
C THR A 91 18.25 -5.36 -8.24
N SER A 92 19.11 -5.49 -7.23
CA SER A 92 19.41 -4.43 -6.28
C SER A 92 20.31 -3.33 -6.86
N GLU A 93 20.82 -3.50 -8.08
CA GLU A 93 21.58 -2.48 -8.82
C GLU A 93 20.70 -1.37 -9.40
N CYS A 94 19.37 -1.58 -9.44
CA CYS A 94 18.42 -0.59 -9.93
C CYS A 94 17.86 0.23 -8.76
N GLU A 95 18.20 1.52 -8.70
CA GLU A 95 17.73 2.44 -7.64
C GLU A 95 16.20 2.58 -7.57
N ASN A 96 15.51 2.41 -8.71
CA ASN A 96 14.06 2.48 -8.78
C ASN A 96 13.38 1.39 -7.93
N VAL A 97 14.05 0.25 -7.71
CA VAL A 97 13.51 -0.88 -6.95
C VAL A 97 13.22 -0.45 -5.52
N ALA A 98 14.21 0.08 -4.81
CA ALA A 98 14.03 0.57 -3.44
C ALA A 98 13.10 1.80 -3.41
N PHE A 99 13.32 2.75 -4.33
CA PHE A 99 12.57 4.00 -4.37
C PHE A 99 11.05 3.80 -4.51
N VAL A 100 10.60 2.92 -5.41
CA VAL A 100 9.17 2.68 -5.63
C VAL A 100 8.52 2.04 -4.40
N LEU A 101 9.19 1.11 -3.73
CA LEU A 101 8.68 0.48 -2.52
C LEU A 101 8.57 1.48 -1.36
N GLU A 102 9.59 2.33 -1.18
CA GLU A 102 9.57 3.39 -0.18
C GLU A 102 8.42 4.39 -0.43
N ARG A 103 8.27 4.84 -1.68
CA ARG A 103 7.18 5.73 -2.06
C ARG A 103 5.81 5.11 -1.84
N LEU A 104 5.65 3.83 -2.17
CA LEU A 104 4.41 3.09 -1.94
C LEU A 104 4.09 2.97 -0.44
N ALA A 105 5.09 2.67 0.39
CA ALA A 105 4.94 2.63 1.84
C ALA A 105 4.49 3.98 2.41
N LEU A 106 5.10 5.08 1.95
CA LEU A 106 4.71 6.43 2.36
C LEU A 106 3.29 6.81 1.91
N SER A 107 2.87 6.42 0.70
CA SER A 107 1.50 6.63 0.24
C SER A 107 0.47 5.87 1.10
N CYS A 108 0.80 4.65 1.55
CA CYS A 108 -0.03 3.94 2.53
C CYS A 108 -0.12 4.70 3.85
N ILE A 109 1.01 5.17 4.37
CA ILE A 109 1.07 5.90 5.65
C ILE A 109 0.24 7.18 5.57
N GLU A 110 0.40 7.95 4.50
CA GLU A 110 -0.37 9.17 4.26
C GLU A 110 -1.87 8.87 4.25
N LEU A 111 -2.30 7.81 3.56
CA LEU A 111 -3.69 7.40 3.56
C LEU A 111 -4.18 7.06 4.97
N LEU A 112 -3.43 6.26 5.72
CA LEU A 112 -3.83 5.81 7.06
C LEU A 112 -3.89 6.97 8.07
N LEU A 113 -2.98 7.94 7.96
CA LEU A 113 -3.00 9.16 8.77
C LEU A 113 -4.18 10.07 8.40
N CYS A 114 -4.58 10.10 7.12
CA CYS A 114 -5.68 10.94 6.64
C CYS A 114 -7.07 10.29 6.82
N LEU A 115 -7.17 9.10 7.42
CA LEU A 115 -8.46 8.47 7.65
C LEU A 115 -9.31 9.31 8.62
N PRO A 116 -10.57 9.63 8.27
CA PRO A 116 -11.45 10.39 9.16
C PRO A 116 -11.88 9.59 10.40
N LEU A 117 -11.87 8.26 10.29
CA LEU A 117 -12.20 7.31 11.35
C LEU A 117 -11.19 6.14 11.30
N ASP A 118 -10.88 5.59 12.47
CA ASP A 118 -10.07 4.38 12.56
C ASP A 118 -10.74 3.23 11.77
N LEU A 119 -9.92 2.37 11.16
CA LEU A 119 -10.41 1.14 10.55
C LEU A 119 -11.10 0.26 11.61
N PRO A 120 -12.16 -0.49 11.24
CA PRO A 120 -12.70 -1.53 12.11
C PRO A 120 -11.60 -2.49 12.60
N GLU A 121 -11.66 -2.95 13.85
CA GLU A 121 -10.57 -3.73 14.49
C GLU A 121 -10.18 -4.95 13.65
N ASN A 122 -11.16 -5.69 13.10
CA ASN A 122 -10.90 -6.82 12.23
C ASN A 122 -10.12 -6.44 10.95
N LYS A 123 -10.42 -5.29 10.35
CA LYS A 123 -9.72 -4.78 9.16
C LYS A 123 -8.32 -4.29 9.49
N TRP A 124 -8.16 -3.65 10.64
CA TRP A 124 -6.86 -3.25 11.14
C TRP A 124 -5.95 -4.46 11.39
N GLU A 125 -6.44 -5.49 12.08
CA GLU A 125 -5.69 -6.72 12.36
C GLU A 125 -5.30 -7.47 11.07
N GLU A 126 -6.23 -7.58 10.11
CA GLU A 126 -5.96 -8.13 8.78
C GLU A 126 -4.82 -7.37 8.07
N PHE A 127 -4.88 -6.04 8.08
CA PHE A 127 -3.88 -5.20 7.45
C PHE A 127 -2.52 -5.27 8.16
N GLN A 128 -2.52 -5.21 9.49
CA GLN A 128 -1.33 -5.34 10.34
C GLN A 128 -0.62 -6.68 10.08
N ALA A 129 -1.35 -7.81 10.12
CA ALA A 129 -0.79 -9.13 9.85
C ALA A 129 -0.20 -9.21 8.44
N PHE A 130 -0.87 -8.61 7.46
CA PHE A 130 -0.38 -8.52 6.10
C PHE A 130 0.96 -7.75 6.02
N VAL A 131 1.05 -6.55 6.61
CA VAL A 131 2.25 -5.71 6.57
C VAL A 131 3.43 -6.44 7.22
N GLN A 132 3.21 -7.12 8.35
CA GLN A 132 4.24 -7.91 9.03
C GLN A 132 4.82 -9.02 8.14
N VAL A 133 3.94 -9.78 7.46
CA VAL A 133 4.36 -10.84 6.53
C VAL A 133 5.10 -10.26 5.32
N ALA A 134 4.59 -9.17 4.74
CA ALA A 134 5.22 -8.49 3.61
C ALA A 134 6.61 -7.98 3.98
N HIS A 135 6.77 -7.34 5.14
CA HIS A 135 8.05 -6.82 5.61
C HIS A 135 9.06 -7.94 5.81
N LYS A 136 8.66 -9.05 6.45
CA LYS A 136 9.52 -10.22 6.62
C LYS A 136 10.03 -10.77 5.29
N ASN A 137 9.14 -10.97 4.31
CA ASN A 137 9.52 -11.49 2.99
C ASN A 137 10.46 -10.53 2.23
N LEU A 138 10.28 -9.21 2.39
CA LEU A 138 11.15 -8.20 1.79
C LEU A 138 12.54 -8.18 2.45
N MET A 139 12.60 -8.34 3.78
CA MET A 139 13.84 -8.41 4.54
C MET A 139 14.71 -9.60 4.12
N GLU A 140 14.10 -10.74 3.78
CA GLU A 140 14.81 -11.91 3.24
C GLU A 140 15.51 -11.60 1.90
N ASN A 141 15.04 -10.59 1.16
CA ASN A 141 15.63 -10.08 -0.08
C ASN A 141 16.46 -8.80 0.12
N GLY A 142 16.75 -8.42 1.37
CA GLY A 142 17.54 -7.24 1.72
C GLY A 142 16.79 -5.90 1.65
N SER A 143 15.47 -5.91 1.41
CA SER A 143 14.63 -4.71 1.33
C SER A 143 14.11 -4.29 2.71
N ARG A 144 14.35 -3.03 3.08
CA ARG A 144 13.98 -2.44 4.39
C ARG A 144 12.91 -1.37 4.28
N GLU A 145 12.49 -1.03 3.07
CA GLU A 145 11.69 0.16 2.78
C GLU A 145 10.28 0.11 3.42
N LEU A 146 9.77 -1.09 3.71
CA LEU A 146 8.48 -1.29 4.40
C LEU A 146 8.56 -1.13 5.93
N HIS A 147 9.76 -0.90 6.49
CA HIS A 147 9.96 -0.83 7.94
C HIS A 147 9.08 0.23 8.60
N ILE A 148 9.02 1.44 8.02
CA ILE A 148 8.23 2.54 8.57
C ILE A 148 6.73 2.22 8.63
N LEU A 149 6.18 1.55 7.61
CA LEU A 149 4.77 1.11 7.61
C LEU A 149 4.55 0.03 8.67
N THR A 150 5.53 -0.85 8.86
CA THR A 150 5.50 -1.89 9.89
C THR A 150 5.48 -1.28 11.29
N THR A 151 6.33 -0.28 11.56
CA THR A 151 6.36 0.46 12.83
C THR A 151 5.06 1.20 13.09
N LEU A 152 4.49 1.87 12.08
CA LEU A 152 3.22 2.59 12.21
C LEU A 152 2.06 1.64 12.60
N THR A 153 2.08 0.43 12.05
CA THR A 153 1.01 -0.57 12.24
C THR A 153 1.20 -1.45 13.47
N GLN A 154 2.18 -1.19 14.34
CA GLN A 154 2.42 -2.00 15.55
C GLN A 154 1.28 -1.88 16.58
N GLU A 155 0.65 -0.72 16.66
CA GLU A 155 -0.43 -0.43 17.59
C GLU A 155 -1.79 -0.85 17.04
N LYS A 156 -2.84 -0.85 17.87
CA LYS A 156 -4.23 -1.19 17.47
C LYS A 156 -4.94 -0.09 16.64
N GLY A 157 -4.17 0.72 15.92
CA GLY A 157 -4.65 1.86 15.15
C GLY A 157 -3.56 2.92 15.05
N VAL A 158 -3.50 3.66 13.94
CA VAL A 158 -2.50 4.71 13.72
C VAL A 158 -2.50 5.71 14.89
N TRP A 159 -3.67 6.19 15.27
CA TRP A 159 -3.83 7.17 16.35
C TRP A 159 -3.90 6.56 17.75
N LYS A 160 -3.50 5.29 17.91
CA LYS A 160 -3.18 4.69 19.22
C LYS A 160 -1.69 4.77 19.53
N ASN A 161 -0.88 5.16 18.56
CA ASN A 161 0.55 5.38 18.76
C ASN A 161 0.78 6.57 19.69
N PRO A 162 1.45 6.38 20.85
CA PRO A 162 1.60 7.43 21.85
C PRO A 162 2.40 8.63 21.36
N VAL A 163 3.34 8.43 20.42
CA VAL A 163 4.10 9.52 19.79
C VAL A 163 3.17 10.36 18.94
N LEU A 164 2.35 9.74 18.07
CA LEU A 164 1.39 10.45 17.23
C LEU A 164 0.30 11.16 18.06
N CYS A 165 -0.21 10.50 19.11
CA CYS A 165 -1.13 11.12 20.06
C CYS A 165 -0.50 12.35 20.70
N GLY A 166 0.72 12.25 21.22
CA GLY A 166 1.41 13.38 21.85
C GLY A 166 1.66 14.54 20.89
N ILE A 167 1.97 14.26 19.61
CA ILE A 167 2.08 15.30 18.56
C ILE A 167 0.75 16.06 18.40
N LEU A 168 -0.38 15.34 18.28
CA LEU A 168 -1.70 15.96 18.12
C LEU A 168 -2.15 16.72 19.37
N SER A 169 -1.86 16.18 20.55
CA SER A 169 -2.21 16.78 21.84
C SER A 169 -1.26 17.91 22.27
N GLN A 170 -0.18 18.16 21.52
CA GLN A 170 0.89 19.11 21.87
C GLN A 170 1.51 18.85 23.25
N GLU A 171 1.50 17.59 23.69
CA GLU A 171 2.15 17.20 24.94
C GLU A 171 3.68 17.17 24.76
N GLN A 172 4.43 17.54 25.81
CA GLN A 172 5.89 17.42 25.81
C GLN A 172 6.24 15.94 25.68
N LEU A 173 6.66 15.53 24.48
CA LEU A 173 7.11 14.16 24.22
C LEU A 173 8.42 13.92 24.98
N ASP A 174 8.45 12.86 25.76
CA ASP A 174 9.68 12.38 26.41
C ASP A 174 10.68 11.96 25.31
N PRO A 175 11.87 12.58 25.22
CA PRO A 175 12.81 12.37 24.11
C PRO A 175 13.30 10.91 23.99
N ASP A 176 13.10 10.08 25.01
CA ASP A 176 13.46 8.65 24.97
C ASP A 176 12.40 7.80 24.23
N LYS A 177 11.18 8.32 24.02
CA LYS A 177 10.08 7.62 23.33
C LYS A 177 10.05 7.83 21.81
N GLY A 178 10.89 8.71 21.27
CA GLY A 178 10.93 9.09 19.86
C GLY A 178 11.89 8.30 18.97
N LYS A 179 12.42 7.16 19.43
CA LYS A 179 13.25 6.29 18.59
C LYS A 179 12.35 5.43 17.70
N ILE A 180 12.02 5.98 16.53
CA ILE A 180 11.52 5.26 15.35
C ILE A 180 12.69 4.48 14.74
#